data_AF-A0A0N1LWG4-F1
#
_entry.id   AF-A0A0N1LWG4-F1
#
_cell.length_a   1.000
_cell.length_b   1.000
_cell.length_c   1.000
_cell.angle_alpha   90.00
_cell.angle_beta   90.00
_cell.angle_gamma   90.00
#
_symmetry.space_group_name_H-M   'P 1'
#
loop_
_entity.id
_entity.type
_entity.pdbx_description
1 polymer ?
#
loop_
_entity_poly.entity_id
_entity_poly.type
_entity_poly.pdbx_seq_one_letter_code
_entity_poly.pdbx_strand_id
1 'polypeptide(L)' 'MFTSAFWKDTGERILRTFAATLAALLGQQAAGLSIIDVDWTQALGVSALSAFLTLLTAVAASGVGSTRSASFLETGG' A
#
# COMPACT_ATOMS: atom_id res chain seq x y z
N MET A 1 4.58 -10.53 11.69
CA MET A 1 4.33 -11.16 10.38
C MET A 1 3.67 -12.54 10.41
N PHE A 2 3.83 -13.38 11.44
CA PHE A 2 3.34 -14.77 11.41
C PHE A 2 1.84 -14.97 11.65
N THR A 3 1.05 -13.89 11.71
CA THR A 3 -0.39 -13.96 11.99
C THR A 3 -1.20 -13.71 10.71
N SER A 4 -2.35 -14.38 10.59
CA SER A 4 -3.28 -14.16 9.47
C SER A 4 -3.81 -12.72 9.45
N ALA A 5 -3.96 -12.09 10.62
CA ALA A 5 -4.38 -10.70 10.74
C ALA A 5 -3.37 -9.73 10.08
N PHE A 6 -2.07 -9.94 10.30
CA PHE A 6 -1.02 -9.12 9.66
C PHE A 6 -1.07 -9.21 8.14
N TRP A 7 -1.20 -10.43 7.60
CA TRP A 7 -1.24 -10.63 6.15
C TRP A 7 -2.52 -10.11 5.51
N LYS A 8 -3.66 -10.16 6.23
CA LYS A 8 -4.92 -9.57 5.76
C LYS A 8 -4.82 -8.05 5.67
N ASP A 9 -4.32 -7.40 6.72
CA ASP A 9 -4.12 -5.94 6.75
C ASP A 9 -3.09 -5.49 5.69
N THR A 10 -1.95 -6.19 5.63
CA THR A 10 -0.91 -5.93 4.64
C THR A 10 -1.44 -6.12 3.21
N GLY A 11 -2.23 -7.17 2.96
CA GLY A 11 -2.85 -7.44 1.66
C GLY A 11 -3.82 -6.34 1.23
N GLU A 12 -4.69 -5.89 2.14
CA GLU A 12 -5.59 -4.76 1.86
C GLU A 12 -4.79 -3.49 1.51
N ARG A 13 -3.73 -3.21 2.27
CA ARG A 13 -2.87 -2.04 2.03
C ARG A 13 -2.14 -2.12 0.69
N ILE A 14 -1.62 -3.30 0.32
CA ILE A 14 -0.95 -3.52 -0.98
C ILE A 14 -1.93 -3.25 -2.12
N LEU A 15 -3.14 -3.82 -2.07
CA LEU A 15 -4.16 -3.62 -3.09
C LEU A 15 -4.62 -2.17 -3.16
N ARG A 16 -4.79 -1.51 -2.01
CA ARG A 16 -5.14 -0.10 -1.92
C ARG A 16 -4.07 0.78 -2.55
N THR A 17 -2.79 0.55 -2.24
CA THR A 17 -1.68 1.28 -2.87
C THR A 17 -1.66 1.04 -4.38
N PHE A 18 -1.76 -0.21 -4.82
CA PHE A 18 -1.80 -0.54 -6.24
C PHE A 18 -2.90 0.25 -6.97
N ALA A 19 -4.13 0.17 -6.48
CA ALA A 19 -5.28 0.82 -7.07
C ALA A 19 -5.14 2.35 -7.07
N ALA A 20 -4.68 2.95 -5.97
CA ALA A 20 -4.50 4.39 -5.86
C ALA A 20 -3.40 4.90 -6.81
N THR A 21 -2.26 4.20 -6.90
CA THR A 21 -1.17 4.56 -7.82
C THR A 21 -1.60 4.38 -9.27
N LEU A 22 -2.30 3.30 -9.60
CA LEU A 22 -2.80 3.07 -10.95
C LEU A 22 -3.82 4.16 -11.34
N ALA A 23 -4.80 4.45 -10.47
CA ALA A 23 -5.78 5.51 -10.72
C ALA A 23 -5.12 6.87 -10.90
N ALA A 24 -4.09 7.20 -10.11
CA ALA A 24 -3.34 8.44 -10.27
C ALA A 24 -2.65 8.51 -11.63
N LEU A 25 -1.94 7.46 -12.06
CA LEU A 25 -1.25 7.43 -13.36
C LEU A 25 -2.20 7.43 -14.55
N LEU A 26 -3.35 6.76 -14.43
CA LEU A 26 -4.40 6.81 -15.44
C LEU A 26 -5.02 8.21 -15.52
N GLY A 27 -5.29 8.86 -14.38
CA GLY A 27 -5.72 10.27 -14.33
C GLY A 27 -4.68 11.22 -14.92
N GLN A 28 -3.39 10.91 -14.70
CA GLN A 28 -2.19 11.40 -15.40
C GLN A 28 -2.41 11.60 -16.91
N GLN A 29 -2.90 10.52 -17.51
CA GLN A 29 -2.96 10.29 -18.96
C GLN A 29 -4.34 10.61 -19.55
N ALA A 30 -5.38 10.73 -18.71
CA ALA A 30 -6.77 10.90 -19.12
C ALA A 30 -7.07 12.23 -19.85
N ALA A 31 -6.12 13.17 -19.91
CA ALA A 31 -6.26 14.40 -20.67
C ALA A 31 -6.19 14.13 -22.19
N GLY A 32 -7.28 13.59 -22.75
CA GLY A 32 -7.48 13.42 -24.19
C GLY A 32 -7.18 12.02 -24.76
N LEU A 33 -6.80 11.04 -23.92
CA LEU A 33 -6.56 9.66 -24.35
C LEU A 33 -7.77 8.76 -24.09
N SER A 34 -8.07 7.87 -25.04
CA SER A 34 -9.03 6.80 -24.81
C SER A 34 -8.38 5.69 -23.96
N ILE A 35 -9.19 4.76 -23.44
CA ILE A 35 -8.69 3.68 -22.59
C ILE A 35 -7.66 2.76 -23.29
N ILE A 36 -7.65 2.73 -24.62
CA ILE A 36 -6.69 1.94 -25.41
C ILE A 36 -5.38 2.69 -25.70
N ASP A 37 -5.36 4.02 -25.55
CA ASP A 37 -4.19 4.85 -25.87
C ASP A 37 -3.30 5.11 -24.65
N VAL A 38 -3.71 4.64 -23.47
CA VAL A 38 -2.95 4.71 -22.22
C VAL A 38 -1.67 3.87 -22.33
N ASP A 39 -0.55 4.38 -21.80
CA ASP A 39 0.64 3.57 -21.56
C ASP A 39 0.42 2.62 -20.37
N TRP A 40 -0.20 1.48 -20.67
CA TRP A 40 -0.48 0.42 -19.70
C TRP A 40 0.77 -0.18 -19.10
N THR A 41 1.85 -0.26 -19.89
CA THR A 41 3.11 -0.86 -19.44
C THR A 41 3.70 -0.03 -18.32
N GLN A 42 3.76 1.29 -18.51
CA GLN A 42 4.22 2.22 -17.48
C GLN A 42 3.26 2.22 -16.29
N ALA A 43 1.95 2.35 -16.52
CA ALA A 43 0.97 2.49 -15.43
C ALA A 43 0.91 1.25 -14.53
N LEU A 44 0.88 0.05 -15.11
CA LEU A 44 0.91 -1.21 -14.36
C LEU A 44 2.26 -1.46 -13.72
N GLY A 45 3.37 -1.13 -14.40
CA GLY A 45 4.72 -1.31 -13.87
C GLY A 45 4.97 -0.47 -12.61
N VAL A 46 4.62 0.82 -12.64
CA VAL A 46 4.81 1.73 -11.51
C VAL A 46 3.88 1.38 -10.35
N SER A 47 2.61 1.09 -10.61
CA SER A 47 1.66 0.69 -9.57
C SER A 47 2.05 -0.63 -8.91
N ALA A 48 2.55 -1.61 -9.67
CA ALA A 48 3.11 -2.85 -9.13
C ALA A 48 4.34 -2.60 -8.26
N LEU A 49 5.25 -1.72 -8.68
CA LEU A 49 6.41 -1.32 -7.89
C LEU A 49 5.99 -0.67 -6.56
N SER A 50 5.02 0.26 -6.57
CA SER A 50 4.51 0.88 -5.35
C SER A 50 3.86 -0.13 -4.40
N ALA A 51 3.11 -1.09 -4.93
CA ALA A 51 2.52 -2.17 -4.15
C ALA A 51 3.61 -3.08 -3.53
N PHE A 52 4.66 -3.39 -4.29
CA PHE A 52 5.81 -4.16 -3.80
C PHE A 52 6.59 -3.42 -2.71
N LEU A 53 6.86 -2.13 -2.89
CA LEU A 53 7.50 -1.30 -1.86
C LEU A 53 6.65 -1.22 -0.59
N THR A 54 5.32 -1.19 -0.73
CA THR A 54 4.38 -1.26 0.41
C THR A 54 4.52 -2.57 1.17
N LEU A 55 4.61 -3.71 0.46
CA LEU A 55 4.85 -5.02 1.06
C LEU A 55 6.19 -5.04 1.82
N LEU A 56 7.28 -4.60 1.18
CA LEU A 56 8.61 -4.56 1.80
C LEU A 56 8.61 -3.69 3.07
N THR A 57 7.94 -2.54 3.02
CA THR A 57 7.81 -1.64 4.18
C THR A 57 7.04 -2.30 5.32
N ALA A 58 5.95 -3.02 5.02
CA ALA A 58 5.18 -3.75 6.03
C ALA A 58 6.01 -4.86 6.70
N VAL A 59 6.79 -5.60 5.91
CA VAL A 59 7.70 -6.63 6.43
C VAL A 59 8.77 -6.01 7.32
N ALA A 60 9.44 -4.93 6.86
CA ALA A 60 10.46 -4.23 7.64
C ALA A 60 9.90 -3.66 8.95
N ALA A 61 8.72 -3.05 8.91
CA ALA A 61 8.05 -2.49 10.09
C ALA A 61 7.56 -3.56 11.08
N SER A 62 7.28 -4.78 10.62
CA SER A 62 6.77 -5.86 11.48
C SER A 62 7.75 -6.33 12.57
N GLY A 63 9.04 -5.98 12.45
CA GLY A 63 10.07 -6.19 13.49
C GLY A 63 10.33 -4.98 14.39
N VAL A 64 9.76 -3.80 14.07
CA VAL A 64 10.01 -2.53 14.77
C VAL A 64 8.93 -2.23 15.83
N GLY A 65 7.84 -3.02 15.86
CA GLY A 65 6.67 -2.78 16.72
C GLY A 65 6.48 -3.82 17.84
N SER A 66 7.37 -3.84 18.84
CA SER A 66 7.07 -4.42 20.15
C SER A 66 7.08 -3.35 21.23
N THR A 67 6.22 -2.33 21.10
CA THR A 67 6.01 -1.32 22.13
C THR A 67 4.71 -1.63 22.87
N ARG A 68 4.82 -2.45 23.92
CA ARG A 68 3.80 -2.71 24.95
C ARG A 68 3.47 -1.46 25.80
N SER A 69 3.63 -0.25 25.29
CA SER A 69 3.81 0.94 26.15
C SER A 69 3.33 2.26 25.54
N ALA A 70 2.11 2.30 24.99
CA ALA A 70 1.45 3.58 24.70
C ALA A 70 0.07 3.74 25.38
N SER A 71 -0.71 2.67 25.58
CA SER A 71 -2.07 2.79 26.15
C SER A 71 -2.18 2.51 27.66
N PHE A 72 -1.07 2.30 28.37
CA PHE A 72 -1.06 2.15 29.84
C PHE A 72 -0.84 3.49 30.58
N LEU A 73 -0.85 4.63 29.88
CA LEU A 73 -0.64 5.95 30.46
C LEU A 73 -1.83 6.92 30.34
N GLU A 74 -3.02 6.46 29.94
CA GLU A 74 -4.26 7.24 30.11
C GLU A 74 -5.18 6.52 31.12
N THR A 75 -4.73 6.60 32.39
CA THR A 75 -5.57 6.89 33.57
C THR A 75 -6.50 5.80 34.11
N GLY A 76 -5.92 4.95 34.97
CA GLY A 76 -6.55 4.67 36.26
C GLY A 76 -6.27 5.85 37.20
N GLY A 77 -7.34 6.51 37.66
CA GLY A 77 -7.33 7.68 38.56
C GLY A 77 -8.66 8.40 38.51
#